data_AF-Q6WCQ8-F1
#
_entry.id   AF-Q6WCQ8-F1
#
_cell.length_a   1.000
_cell.length_b   1.000
_cell.length_c   1.000
_cell.angle_alpha   90.00
_cell.angle_beta   90.00
_cell.angle_gamma   90.00
#
_symmetry.space_group_name_H-M   'P 1'
#
loop_
_entity.id
_entity.type
_entity.pdbx_description
1 polymer ?
#
loop_
_entity_poly.entity_id
_entity_poly.type
_entity_poly.pdbx_seq_one_letter_code
_entity_poly.pdbx_strand_id
1 'polypeptide(L)'
;MQAMTGFAVQFNKNSFGLTPAQPLQLQIPLQPNFPADASLQLGTNGPVQKMDPLTNLQVAIKNNVDVFYFSCLVPMHVLSTEDGLMDKRVFLATWKDIPAQNEVQYTLDNVNLTADQVSQKLQNNNIFTIAKRNVDGQDMLYQSLKLTNGIWVLAELKIQPGNPRITLSLKTRAPEVAAGVQQTYELILHS
;
A
#
# COMPACT_ATOMS: atom_id res chain seq x y z
N MET A 1 -16.71 -7.42 36.44
CA MET A 1 -15.94 -6.81 35.32
C MET A 1 -15.18 -5.62 35.85
N GLN A 2 -13.88 -5.53 35.60
CA GLN A 2 -13.02 -4.45 36.07
C GLN A 2 -12.70 -3.49 34.91
N ALA A 3 -12.48 -2.21 35.21
CA ALA A 3 -12.04 -1.25 34.21
C ALA A 3 -10.60 -1.55 33.74
N MET A 4 -10.34 -1.32 32.45
CA MET A 4 -9.02 -1.56 31.84
C MET A 4 -8.18 -0.27 31.81
N THR A 5 -6.93 -0.38 32.21
CA THR A 5 -5.94 0.71 32.27
C THR A 5 -4.56 0.23 31.82
N GLY A 6 -3.57 1.12 31.80
CA GLY A 6 -2.18 0.74 31.52
C GLY A 6 -1.95 0.23 30.10
N PHE A 7 -2.71 0.78 29.14
CA PHE A 7 -2.62 0.38 27.74
C PHE A 7 -1.26 0.73 27.13
N ALA A 8 -0.65 -0.22 26.44
CA ALA A 8 0.55 -0.01 25.65
C ALA A 8 0.52 -0.88 24.40
N VAL A 9 1.20 -0.46 23.34
CA VAL A 9 1.27 -1.16 22.07
C VAL A 9 2.73 -1.31 21.64
N GLN A 10 3.07 -2.47 21.09
CA GLN A 10 4.37 -2.73 20.50
C GLN A 10 4.18 -3.57 19.24
N PHE A 11 4.96 -3.27 18.20
CA PHE A 11 5.02 -4.09 16.99
C PHE A 11 6.29 -4.92 17.00
N ASN A 12 6.21 -6.13 16.46
CA ASN A 12 7.42 -6.88 16.12
C ASN A 12 8.13 -6.20 14.93
N LYS A 13 9.40 -6.57 14.70
CA LYS A 13 10.12 -6.19 13.47
C LYS A 13 9.28 -6.62 12.26
N ASN A 14 9.25 -5.81 11.21
CA ASN A 14 8.42 -6.05 10.04
C ASN A 14 9.07 -5.50 8.76
N SER A 15 8.53 -5.84 7.59
CA SER A 15 9.20 -5.63 6.30
C SER A 15 9.42 -4.16 5.95
N PHE A 16 8.62 -3.26 6.52
CA PHE A 16 8.61 -1.82 6.18
C PHE A 16 9.00 -0.93 7.36
N GLY A 17 9.53 -1.52 8.45
CA GLY A 17 9.98 -0.76 9.62
C GLY A 17 8.86 -0.02 10.33
N LEU A 18 7.61 -0.50 10.23
CA LEU A 18 6.47 0.10 10.91
C LEU A 18 6.66 0.06 12.42
N THR A 19 6.50 1.20 13.06
CA THR A 19 6.59 1.34 14.51
C THR A 19 5.63 2.42 15.00
N PRO A 20 5.05 2.31 16.21
CA PRO A 20 4.36 3.43 16.83
C PRO A 20 5.30 4.65 16.90
N ALA A 21 4.84 5.80 16.38
CA ALA A 21 5.57 7.07 16.47
C ALA A 21 5.34 7.77 17.82
N GLN A 22 4.25 7.40 18.50
CA GLN A 22 3.89 7.90 19.83
C GLN A 22 3.23 6.78 20.66
N PRO A 23 3.20 6.90 21.99
CA PRO A 23 2.45 5.99 22.85
C PRO A 23 0.96 5.95 22.49
N LEU A 24 0.31 4.81 22.72
CA LEU A 24 -1.13 4.66 22.51
C LEU A 24 -1.89 5.58 23.48
N GLN A 25 -2.63 6.55 22.92
CA GLN A 25 -3.48 7.46 23.68
C GLN A 25 -4.91 6.94 23.70
N LEU A 26 -5.44 6.71 24.90
CA LEU A 26 -6.81 6.25 25.15
C LEU A 26 -7.41 7.07 26.28
N GLN A 27 -8.71 7.36 26.22
CA GLN A 27 -9.44 7.88 27.37
C GLN A 27 -9.52 6.79 28.44
N ILE A 28 -8.78 6.98 29.53
CA ILE A 28 -8.65 6.00 30.62
C ILE A 28 -9.35 6.50 31.89
N PRO A 29 -9.90 5.58 32.72
CA PRO A 29 -9.97 4.12 32.54
C PRO A 29 -11.08 3.68 31.56
N LEU A 30 -10.83 2.62 30.77
CA LEU A 30 -11.84 2.04 29.87
C LEU A 30 -12.84 1.20 30.68
N GLN A 31 -14.07 1.69 30.78
CA GLN A 31 -15.12 1.07 31.60
C GLN A 31 -15.73 -0.16 30.90
N PRO A 32 -16.18 -1.18 31.65
CA PRO A 32 -16.90 -2.31 31.07
C PRO A 32 -18.09 -1.87 30.22
N ASN A 33 -18.25 -2.47 29.04
CA ASN A 33 -19.31 -2.18 28.06
C ASN A 33 -19.26 -0.79 27.40
N PHE A 34 -18.21 0.01 27.64
CA PHE A 34 -18.02 1.28 26.94
C PHE A 34 -16.92 1.15 25.88
N PRO A 35 -17.23 1.37 24.59
CA PRO A 35 -16.20 1.43 23.55
C PRO A 35 -15.38 2.72 23.65
N ALA A 36 -14.17 2.70 23.11
CA ALA A 36 -13.33 3.88 22.97
C ALA A 36 -12.59 3.85 21.62
N ASP A 37 -12.46 5.01 21.00
CA ASP A 37 -11.67 5.20 19.79
C ASP A 37 -10.25 5.63 20.12
N ALA A 38 -9.28 5.14 19.35
CA ALA A 38 -7.87 5.54 19.46
C ALA A 38 -7.28 5.74 18.06
N SER A 39 -6.43 6.76 17.94
CA SER A 39 -5.61 7.00 16.75
C SER A 39 -4.14 6.84 17.11
N LEU A 40 -3.49 5.85 16.51
CA LEU A 40 -2.07 5.57 16.71
C LEU A 40 -1.28 6.04 15.49
N GLN A 41 -0.47 7.08 15.65
CA GLN A 41 0.43 7.52 14.58
C GLN A 41 1.59 6.53 14.45
N LEU A 42 1.91 6.17 13.21
CA LEU A 42 2.98 5.23 12.87
C LEU A 42 4.09 5.94 12.11
N GLY A 43 5.32 5.45 12.27
CA GLY A 43 6.48 5.77 11.43
C GLY A 43 7.02 4.51 10.76
N THR A 44 7.92 4.69 9.80
CA THR A 44 8.57 3.62 9.01
C THR A 44 10.09 3.54 9.24
N ASN A 45 10.54 4.10 10.36
CA ASN A 45 11.93 4.19 10.80
C ASN A 45 12.30 3.14 11.87
N GLY A 46 11.41 2.18 12.10
CA GLY A 46 11.61 1.08 13.04
C GLY A 46 12.49 -0.05 12.50
N PRO A 47 12.75 -1.08 13.32
CA PRO A 47 13.57 -2.21 12.93
C PRO A 47 12.91 -3.05 11.84
N VAL A 48 13.69 -3.37 10.80
CA VAL A 48 13.22 -4.12 9.63
C VAL A 48 13.52 -5.61 9.77
N GLN A 49 12.53 -6.44 9.47
CA GLN A 49 12.67 -7.88 9.26
C GLN A 49 11.66 -8.31 8.19
N LYS A 50 12.13 -8.99 7.14
CA LYS A 50 11.22 -9.47 6.09
C LYS A 50 10.23 -10.47 6.68
N MET A 51 8.95 -10.20 6.47
CA MET A 51 7.82 -11.03 6.89
C MET A 51 7.27 -11.84 5.72
N ASP A 52 6.52 -12.89 6.05
CA ASP A 52 5.70 -13.65 5.11
C ASP A 52 4.29 -13.85 5.72
N PRO A 53 3.21 -13.29 5.13
CA PRO A 53 3.18 -12.38 3.99
C PRO A 53 3.96 -11.07 4.20
N LEU A 54 4.40 -10.42 3.12
CA LEU A 54 5.28 -9.24 3.18
C LEU A 54 4.69 -8.09 4.01
N THR A 55 3.38 -7.91 4.00
CA THR A 55 2.63 -6.86 4.72
C THR A 55 2.13 -7.29 6.10
N ASN A 56 2.51 -8.47 6.58
CA ASN A 56 2.11 -8.96 7.89
C ASN A 56 2.73 -8.11 9.01
N LEU A 57 1.89 -7.67 9.94
CA LEU A 57 2.27 -6.90 11.11
C LEU A 57 1.81 -7.65 12.36
N GLN A 58 2.77 -8.09 13.18
CA GLN A 58 2.51 -8.71 14.47
C GLN A 58 2.48 -7.64 15.56
N VAL A 59 1.41 -7.62 16.34
CA VAL A 59 1.10 -6.59 17.33
C VAL A 59 0.93 -7.22 18.71
N ALA A 60 1.53 -6.60 19.71
CA ALA A 60 1.27 -6.85 21.12
C ALA A 60 0.55 -5.63 21.72
N ILE A 61 -0.60 -5.85 22.37
CA ILE A 61 -1.30 -4.84 23.17
C ILE A 61 -1.33 -5.30 24.61
N LYS A 62 -0.83 -4.45 25.51
CA LYS A 62 -0.86 -4.66 26.96
C LYS A 62 -1.97 -3.85 27.58
N ASN A 63 -2.57 -4.34 28.67
CA ASN A 63 -3.29 -3.54 29.65
C ASN A 63 -2.95 -4.01 31.09
N ASN A 64 -3.76 -3.63 32.08
CA ASN A 64 -3.62 -4.04 33.49
C ASN A 64 -4.02 -5.50 33.79
N VAL A 65 -4.53 -6.23 32.79
CA VAL A 65 -4.90 -7.64 32.92
C VAL A 65 -3.78 -8.53 32.38
N ASP A 66 -3.39 -8.33 31.11
CA ASP A 66 -2.34 -9.14 30.45
C ASP A 66 -1.78 -8.45 29.20
N VAL A 67 -0.94 -9.16 28.44
CA VAL A 67 -0.48 -8.84 27.09
C VAL A 67 -1.15 -9.77 26.08
N PHE A 68 -1.77 -9.17 25.06
CA PHE A 68 -2.49 -9.87 24.00
C PHE A 68 -1.75 -9.70 22.68
N TYR A 69 -1.71 -10.76 21.89
CA TYR A 69 -1.00 -10.81 20.62
C TYR A 69 -1.97 -11.08 19.48
N PHE A 70 -1.83 -10.35 18.39
CA PHE A 70 -2.53 -10.63 17.15
C PHE A 70 -1.67 -10.22 15.95
N SER A 71 -2.12 -10.54 14.75
CA SER A 71 -1.52 -10.08 13.51
C SER A 71 -2.57 -9.50 12.57
N CYS A 72 -2.18 -8.52 11.77
CA CYS A 72 -2.99 -7.97 10.70
C CYS A 72 -2.15 -7.75 9.44
N LEU A 73 -2.82 -7.58 8.30
CA LEU A 73 -2.18 -7.22 7.04
C LEU A 73 -2.29 -5.71 6.83
N VAL A 74 -1.17 -5.07 6.53
CA VAL A 74 -1.12 -3.64 6.22
C VAL A 74 -1.40 -3.43 4.73
N PRO A 75 -2.45 -2.70 4.33
CA PRO A 75 -2.70 -2.39 2.93
C PRO A 75 -1.53 -1.60 2.34
N MET A 76 -0.94 -2.06 1.23
CA MET A 76 0.32 -1.48 0.75
C MET A 76 0.20 -0.01 0.30
N HIS A 77 -0.99 0.45 -0.10
CA HIS A 77 -1.22 1.87 -0.46
C HIS A 77 -0.92 2.86 0.67
N VAL A 78 -1.06 2.46 1.95
CA VAL A 78 -0.71 3.36 3.08
C VAL A 78 0.80 3.59 3.20
N LEU A 79 1.61 2.80 2.48
CA LEU A 79 3.06 2.92 2.42
C LEU A 79 3.52 3.72 1.18
N SER A 80 2.61 4.15 0.30
CA SER A 80 2.92 4.98 -0.85
C SER A 80 3.14 6.43 -0.44
N THR A 81 4.25 7.04 -0.87
CA THR A 81 4.65 8.39 -0.47
C THR A 81 4.22 9.45 -1.47
N GLU A 82 4.05 10.69 -0.99
CA GLU A 82 3.63 11.84 -1.80
C GLU A 82 4.69 12.23 -2.85
N ASP A 83 5.97 11.92 -2.63
CA ASP A 83 7.08 12.11 -3.58
C ASP A 83 7.20 10.95 -4.59
N GLY A 84 6.11 10.23 -4.85
CA GLY A 84 6.02 9.11 -5.78
C GLY A 84 5.79 9.48 -7.24
N LEU A 85 5.73 10.77 -7.58
CA LEU A 85 5.61 11.24 -8.97
C LEU A 85 6.99 11.26 -9.65
N MET A 86 7.23 10.31 -10.56
CA MET A 86 8.49 10.22 -11.30
C MET A 86 8.49 11.15 -12.53
N ASP A 87 9.62 11.79 -12.83
CA ASP A 87 9.80 12.52 -14.09
C ASP A 87 9.67 11.58 -15.30
N LYS A 88 9.08 12.06 -16.40
CA LYS A 88 8.82 11.26 -17.61
C LYS A 88 10.08 10.68 -18.25
N ARG A 89 11.21 11.41 -18.26
CA ARG A 89 12.48 10.90 -18.81
C ARG A 89 13.07 9.84 -17.90
N VAL A 90 12.99 10.07 -16.58
CA VAL A 90 13.45 9.11 -15.56
C VAL A 90 12.62 7.82 -15.61
N PHE A 91 11.30 7.92 -15.79
CA PHE A 91 10.41 6.78 -15.96
C PHE A 91 10.83 5.91 -17.15
N LEU A 92 11.01 6.51 -18.33
CA LEU A 92 11.40 5.77 -19.53
C LEU A 92 12.77 5.11 -19.40
N ALA A 93 13.74 5.78 -18.76
CA ALA A 93 15.06 5.21 -18.50
C ALA A 93 14.96 4.03 -17.51
N THR A 94 14.26 4.22 -16.39
CA THR A 94 14.08 3.21 -15.34
C THR A 94 13.30 1.99 -15.85
N TRP A 95 12.26 2.19 -16.65
CA TRP A 95 11.48 1.10 -17.25
C TRP A 95 12.31 0.18 -18.15
N LYS A 96 13.25 0.76 -18.91
CA LYS A 96 14.18 0.03 -19.79
C LYS A 96 15.29 -0.66 -19.00
N ASP A 97 15.75 -0.04 -17.91
CA ASP A 97 16.83 -0.56 -17.09
C ASP A 97 16.41 -1.73 -16.19
N ILE A 98 15.15 -1.74 -15.70
CA ILE A 98 14.62 -2.87 -14.93
C ILE A 98 14.53 -4.11 -15.84
N PRO A 99 15.17 -5.24 -15.47
CA PRO A 99 15.15 -6.47 -16.26
C PRO A 99 13.73 -6.93 -16.58
N ALA A 100 13.50 -7.40 -17.81
CA ALA A 100 12.17 -7.87 -18.24
C ALA A 100 11.63 -9.05 -17.40
N GLN A 101 12.52 -9.87 -16.84
CA GLN A 101 12.14 -10.95 -15.91
C GLN A 101 11.53 -10.46 -14.58
N ASN A 102 11.72 -9.18 -14.25
CA ASN A 102 11.10 -8.53 -13.09
C ASN A 102 9.75 -7.88 -13.44
N GLU A 103 9.33 -7.94 -14.71
CA GLU A 103 7.98 -7.54 -15.09
C GLU A 103 7.00 -8.64 -14.72
N VAL A 104 5.96 -8.27 -13.98
CA VAL A 104 4.85 -9.17 -13.65
C VAL A 104 3.58 -8.55 -14.19
N GLN A 105 2.80 -9.34 -14.91
CA GLN A 105 1.53 -8.92 -15.49
C GLN A 105 0.37 -9.55 -14.72
N TYR A 106 -0.65 -8.73 -14.48
CA TYR A 106 -1.87 -9.10 -13.80
C TYR A 106 -3.07 -8.66 -14.64
N THR A 107 -4.19 -9.33 -14.45
CA THR A 107 -5.49 -8.93 -14.99
C THR A 107 -6.35 -8.46 -13.83
N LEU A 108 -6.88 -7.25 -13.92
CA LEU A 108 -7.88 -6.72 -13.00
C LEU A 108 -9.24 -6.85 -13.69
N ASP A 109 -10.11 -7.69 -13.14
CA ASP A 109 -11.45 -7.92 -13.66
C ASP A 109 -12.43 -6.84 -13.16
N ASN A 110 -13.56 -6.67 -13.85
CA ASN A 110 -14.71 -5.85 -13.40
C ASN A 110 -14.43 -4.36 -13.14
N VAL A 111 -13.40 -3.78 -13.75
CA VAL A 111 -13.10 -2.35 -13.64
C VAL A 111 -13.89 -1.55 -14.69
N ASN A 112 -15.05 -1.03 -14.29
CA ASN A 112 -15.94 -0.24 -15.14
C ASN A 112 -15.67 1.27 -15.00
N LEU A 113 -14.42 1.69 -15.18
CA LEU A 113 -13.97 3.08 -15.04
C LEU A 113 -13.29 3.56 -16.32
N THR A 114 -13.44 4.85 -16.65
CA THR A 114 -12.65 5.48 -17.70
C THR A 114 -11.19 5.65 -17.27
N ALA A 115 -10.28 5.82 -18.23
CA ALA A 115 -8.87 6.05 -17.92
C ALA A 115 -8.61 7.29 -17.03
N ASP A 116 -9.46 8.31 -17.14
CA ASP A 116 -9.37 9.52 -16.31
C ASP A 116 -9.86 9.25 -14.87
N GLN A 117 -10.94 8.49 -14.70
CA GLN A 117 -11.42 8.05 -13.38
C GLN A 117 -10.40 7.15 -12.68
N VAL A 118 -9.79 6.22 -13.42
CA VAL A 118 -8.69 5.36 -12.92
C VAL A 118 -7.53 6.22 -12.45
N SER A 119 -7.08 7.18 -13.27
CA SER A 119 -5.97 8.07 -12.90
C SER A 119 -6.28 8.89 -11.64
N GLN A 120 -7.49 9.46 -11.54
CA GLN A 120 -7.89 10.27 -10.39
C GLN A 120 -7.95 9.44 -9.08
N LYS A 121 -8.57 8.26 -9.13
CA LYS A 121 -8.66 7.37 -7.95
C LYS A 121 -7.28 6.94 -7.45
N LEU A 122 -6.40 6.56 -8.37
CA LEU A 122 -5.03 6.14 -8.04
C LEU A 122 -4.19 7.30 -7.51
N GLN A 123 -4.34 8.50 -8.07
CA GLN A 123 -3.64 9.69 -7.61
C GLN A 123 -4.00 10.07 -6.17
N ASN A 124 -5.26 9.88 -5.76
CA ASN A 124 -5.68 10.08 -4.36
C ASN A 124 -5.02 9.09 -3.36
N ASN A 125 -4.31 8.08 -3.87
CA ASN A 125 -3.60 7.06 -3.10
C ASN A 125 -2.09 7.04 -3.42
N ASN A 126 -1.53 8.18 -3.85
CA ASN A 126 -0.11 8.35 -4.17
C ASN A 126 0.41 7.41 -5.29
N ILE A 127 -0.46 7.08 -6.25
CA ILE A 127 -0.10 6.36 -7.48
C ILE A 127 -0.35 7.31 -8.64
N PHE A 128 0.73 7.79 -9.25
CA PHE A 128 0.68 8.97 -10.11
C PHE A 128 0.76 8.58 -11.59
N THR A 129 -0.18 9.08 -12.40
CA THR A 129 -0.13 8.95 -13.86
C THR A 129 0.90 9.93 -14.45
N ILE A 130 1.97 9.40 -15.04
CA ILE A 130 3.07 10.13 -15.67
C ILE A 130 2.75 10.48 -17.13
N ALA A 131 2.10 9.56 -17.83
CA ALA A 131 1.69 9.76 -19.21
C ALA A 131 0.45 8.93 -19.53
N LYS A 132 -0.40 9.48 -20.38
CA LYS A 132 -1.52 8.79 -21.02
C LYS A 132 -1.28 8.79 -22.54
N ARG A 133 -1.49 7.65 -23.18
CA ARG A 133 -1.48 7.52 -24.64
C ARG A 133 -2.70 6.73 -25.09
N ASN A 134 -3.17 7.00 -26.29
CA ASN A 134 -4.14 6.15 -26.96
C ASN A 134 -3.43 5.43 -28.11
N VAL A 135 -3.50 4.11 -28.14
CA VAL A 135 -2.87 3.25 -29.15
C VAL A 135 -3.93 2.27 -29.64
N ASP A 136 -4.28 2.34 -30.92
CA ASP A 136 -5.31 1.48 -31.54
C ASP A 136 -6.65 1.47 -30.77
N GLY A 137 -7.05 2.63 -30.25
CA GLY A 137 -8.27 2.79 -29.45
C GLY A 137 -8.16 2.30 -28.00
N GLN A 138 -6.98 1.89 -27.54
CA GLN A 138 -6.73 1.46 -26.16
C GLN A 138 -5.98 2.56 -25.40
N ASP A 139 -6.45 2.87 -24.19
CA ASP A 139 -5.77 3.80 -23.31
C ASP A 139 -4.64 3.09 -22.56
N MET A 140 -3.44 3.64 -22.70
CA MET A 140 -2.22 3.22 -22.02
C MET A 140 -1.85 4.27 -20.98
N LEU A 141 -1.91 3.90 -19.70
CA LEU A 141 -1.49 4.74 -18.58
C LEU A 141 -0.14 4.26 -18.06
N TYR A 142 0.81 5.17 -18.00
CA TYR A 142 2.13 4.95 -17.41
C TYR A 142 2.16 5.61 -16.05
N GLN A 143 2.42 4.85 -14.99
CA GLN A 143 2.26 5.32 -13.62
C GLN A 143 3.46 4.97 -12.75
N SER A 144 3.70 5.77 -11.72
CA SER A 144 4.72 5.48 -10.71
C SER A 144 4.15 5.60 -9.30
N LEU A 145 4.70 4.80 -8.41
CA LEU A 145 4.62 5.01 -6.97
C LEU A 145 5.98 4.75 -6.32
N LYS A 146 6.16 5.33 -5.14
CA LYS A 146 7.33 5.12 -4.29
C LYS A 146 6.85 4.69 -2.91
N LEU A 147 7.46 3.63 -2.38
CA LEU A 147 7.18 3.16 -1.03
C LEU A 147 8.05 3.92 -0.01
N THR A 148 7.62 3.95 1.25
CA THR A 148 8.32 4.59 2.37
C THR A 148 9.76 4.14 2.59
N ASN A 149 10.12 2.93 2.14
CA ASN A 149 11.49 2.41 2.17
C ASN A 149 12.32 2.77 0.92
N GLY A 150 11.80 3.62 0.04
CA GLY A 150 12.47 4.10 -1.18
C GLY A 150 12.31 3.21 -2.40
N ILE A 151 11.61 2.07 -2.30
CA ILE A 151 11.36 1.20 -3.45
C ILE A 151 10.42 1.89 -4.43
N TRP A 152 10.84 1.98 -5.69
CA TRP A 152 10.01 2.41 -6.80
C TRP A 152 9.29 1.24 -7.45
N VAL A 153 8.02 1.47 -7.80
CA VAL A 153 7.24 0.55 -8.63
C VAL A 153 6.67 1.34 -9.80
N LEU A 154 6.96 0.87 -11.00
CA LEU A 154 6.46 1.44 -12.25
C LEU A 154 5.33 0.54 -12.75
N ALA A 155 4.26 1.14 -13.24
CA ALA A 155 3.11 0.44 -13.76
C ALA A 155 2.76 0.91 -15.18
N GLU A 156 2.30 -0.03 -16.00
CA GLU A 156 1.60 0.23 -17.25
C GLU A 156 0.19 -0.37 -17.13
N LEU A 157 -0.85 0.44 -17.27
CA LEU A 157 -2.23 -0.04 -17.37
C LEU A 157 -2.69 0.08 -18.81
N LYS A 158 -3.23 -1.02 -19.30
CA LYS A 158 -3.86 -1.12 -20.61
C LYS A 158 -5.36 -1.25 -20.44
N ILE A 159 -6.09 -0.24 -20.88
CA ILE A 159 -7.55 -0.14 -20.76
C ILE A 159 -8.16 -0.15 -22.15
N GLN A 160 -8.98 -1.15 -22.43
CA GLN A 160 -9.72 -1.23 -23.68
C GLN A 160 -11.17 -0.75 -23.45
N PRO A 161 -11.65 0.28 -24.18
CA PRO A 161 -13.02 0.75 -24.06
C PRO A 161 -14.03 -0.38 -24.26
N GLY A 162 -15.01 -0.47 -23.35
CA GLY A 162 -16.04 -1.53 -23.36
C GLY A 162 -15.59 -2.89 -22.82
N ASN A 163 -14.31 -3.06 -22.46
CA ASN A 163 -13.81 -4.25 -21.80
C ASN A 163 -13.56 -3.96 -20.31
N PRO A 164 -14.26 -4.64 -19.39
CA PRO A 164 -14.07 -4.43 -17.95
C PRO A 164 -12.78 -5.08 -17.41
N ARG A 165 -11.99 -5.75 -18.26
CA ARG A 165 -10.68 -6.29 -17.90
C ARG A 165 -9.57 -5.32 -18.27
N ILE A 166 -8.79 -4.94 -17.27
CA ILE A 166 -7.58 -4.11 -17.44
C ILE A 166 -6.35 -4.99 -17.26
N THR A 167 -5.35 -4.82 -18.12
CA THR A 167 -4.04 -5.44 -17.91
C THR A 167 -3.14 -4.47 -17.13
N LEU A 168 -2.59 -4.94 -16.01
CA LEU A 168 -1.65 -4.22 -15.16
C LEU A 168 -0.27 -4.87 -15.28
N SER A 169 0.69 -4.17 -15.85
CA SER A 169 2.10 -4.61 -15.90
C SER A 169 2.90 -3.84 -14.86
N LEU A 170 3.53 -4.54 -13.91
CA LEU A 170 4.34 -3.94 -12.86
C LEU A 170 5.83 -4.25 -13.09
N LYS A 171 6.68 -3.23 -12.96
CA LYS A 171 8.14 -3.36 -12.93
C LYS A 171 8.71 -2.75 -11.67
N THR A 172 9.61 -3.49 -11.03
CA THR A 172 10.37 -3.01 -9.87
C THR A 172 11.69 -3.78 -9.73
N ARG A 173 12.66 -3.19 -9.02
CA ARG A 173 13.90 -3.91 -8.64
C ARG A 173 13.69 -4.87 -7.48
N ALA A 174 12.56 -4.81 -6.78
CA ALA A 174 12.20 -5.69 -5.67
C ALA A 174 10.89 -6.45 -6.00
N PRO A 175 10.92 -7.51 -6.84
CA PRO A 175 9.72 -8.17 -7.34
C PRO A 175 8.74 -8.67 -6.27
N GLU A 176 9.21 -8.91 -5.04
CA GLU A 176 8.36 -9.32 -3.92
C GLU A 176 7.25 -8.31 -3.57
N VAL A 177 7.39 -7.03 -3.93
CA VAL A 177 6.35 -6.03 -3.64
C VAL A 177 5.23 -6.04 -4.69
N ALA A 178 5.43 -6.66 -5.86
CA ALA A 178 4.51 -6.59 -6.99
C ALA A 178 3.10 -7.10 -6.63
N ALA A 179 3.02 -8.21 -5.88
CA ALA A 179 1.73 -8.76 -5.46
C ALA A 179 0.97 -7.80 -4.51
N GLY A 180 1.66 -7.16 -3.57
CA GLY A 180 1.04 -6.19 -2.66
C GLY A 180 0.60 -4.91 -3.37
N VAL A 181 1.33 -4.48 -4.39
CA VAL A 181 0.93 -3.37 -5.26
C VAL A 181 -0.27 -3.76 -6.11
N GLN A 182 -0.31 -4.97 -6.69
CA GLN A 182 -1.49 -5.41 -7.44
C GLN A 182 -2.75 -5.44 -6.55
N GLN A 183 -2.66 -5.95 -5.32
CA GLN A 183 -3.77 -5.91 -4.37
C GLN A 183 -4.22 -4.48 -4.02
N THR A 184 -3.28 -3.53 -4.02
CA THR A 184 -3.58 -2.11 -3.86
C THR A 184 -4.40 -1.57 -5.03
N TYR A 185 -4.02 -1.90 -6.27
CA TYR A 185 -4.80 -1.54 -7.46
C TYR A 185 -6.21 -2.13 -7.41
N GLU A 186 -6.34 -3.41 -7.05
CA GLU A 186 -7.64 -4.05 -6.86
C GLU A 186 -8.51 -3.30 -5.85
N LEU A 187 -7.97 -3.01 -4.67
CA LEU A 187 -8.68 -2.34 -3.60
C LEU A 187 -9.19 -0.94 -4.01
N ILE A 188 -8.33 -0.14 -4.65
CA ILE A 188 -8.66 1.25 -5.02
C ILE A 188 -9.65 1.31 -6.19
N LEU A 189 -9.47 0.45 -7.20
CA LEU A 189 -10.31 0.51 -8.39
C LEU A 189 -11.71 -0.05 -8.13
N HIS A 190 -11.86 -0.95 -7.15
CA HIS A 190 -13.15 -1.53 -6.74
C HIS A 190 -13.82 -0.84 -5.54
N SER A 191 -13.19 0.17 -4.92
CA SER A 191 -13.80 0.95 -3.83
C SER A 191 -14.86 1.95 -4.30
#